data_AF-A0A660R3E4-F1
#
_entry.id   AF-A0A660R3E4-F1
#
_cell.length_a   1.000
_cell.length_b   1.000
_cell.length_c   1.000
_cell.angle_alpha   90.00
_cell.angle_beta   90.00
_cell.angle_gamma   90.00
#
_symmetry.space_group_name_H-M   'P 1'
#
loop_
_entity.id
_entity.type
_entity.pdbx_description
1 polymer ?
#
loop_
_entity_poly.entity_id
_entity_poly.type
_entity_poly.pdbx_seq_one_letter_code
_entity_poly.pdbx_strand_id
1 'polypeptide(L)'
;MTGGLTALQGMYTTFRANVPQLFIDIARDQVLTKNVAMSAVFNALQYYYGSVYVNDFTYMNRVFQVKAQAAPKYRVDADQIRNMEIRNRDGKMLPLGSVMSVKEILGPQSIVRYNMYPSAKIMGQPGEGFSTGQAMAIVEDMSKTKLPASMGLEWTELSYQEKAAQGGTNIIYVL
;
A
#
# COMPACT_ATOMS: atom_id res chain seq x y z
N MET A 1 -10.41 5.87 -36.31
CA MET A 1 -9.65 6.63 -35.29
C MET A 1 -8.82 5.65 -34.48
N THR A 2 -7.61 5.35 -34.93
CA THR A 2 -6.71 4.31 -34.35
C THR A 2 -5.37 4.88 -33.88
N GLY A 3 -5.22 6.21 -33.82
CA GLY A 3 -3.94 6.88 -33.53
C GLY A 3 -3.63 7.15 -32.04
N GLY A 4 -4.50 6.80 -31.10
CA GLY A 4 -4.33 7.17 -29.68
C GLY A 4 -3.20 6.44 -28.95
N LEU A 5 -2.80 5.25 -29.43
CA LEU A 5 -1.74 4.44 -28.80
C LEU A 5 -0.34 4.78 -29.30
N THR A 6 -0.21 5.56 -30.39
CA THR A 6 1.10 5.89 -30.96
C THR A 6 1.74 7.10 -30.27
N ALA A 7 0.93 7.99 -29.69
CA ALA A 7 1.41 9.26 -29.12
C ALA A 7 1.89 9.16 -27.67
N LEU A 8 1.62 8.06 -26.97
CA LEU A 8 2.04 7.82 -25.59
C LEU A 8 2.71 6.45 -25.51
N GLN A 9 3.87 6.37 -24.87
CA GLN A 9 4.65 5.16 -24.76
C GLN A 9 4.97 4.85 -23.29
N GLY A 10 4.94 3.55 -22.96
CA GLY A 10 5.34 3.07 -21.65
C GLY A 10 4.50 3.65 -20.51
N MET A 11 3.20 3.84 -20.72
CA MET A 11 2.29 4.29 -19.66
C MET A 11 2.08 3.20 -18.61
N TYR A 12 2.41 3.46 -17.35
CA TYR A 12 2.19 2.54 -16.23
C TYR A 12 1.81 3.28 -14.93
N THR A 13 1.20 2.53 -14.01
CA THR A 13 0.91 3.00 -12.65
C THR A 13 1.47 2.02 -11.62
N THR A 14 1.92 2.55 -10.49
CA THR A 14 2.31 1.73 -9.33
C THR A 14 1.13 1.42 -8.41
N PHE A 15 -0.03 2.04 -8.63
CA PHE A 15 -1.22 1.81 -7.84
C PHE A 15 -1.83 0.43 -8.15
N ARG A 16 -2.05 -0.36 -7.11
CA ARG A 16 -2.74 -1.65 -7.19
C ARG A 16 -3.87 -1.67 -6.17
N ALA A 17 -5.11 -1.70 -6.64
CA ALA A 17 -6.32 -1.69 -5.80
C ALA A 17 -6.72 -3.08 -5.27
N ASN A 18 -6.35 -4.15 -5.98
CA ASN A 18 -6.84 -5.50 -5.73
C ASN A 18 -5.70 -6.42 -5.27
N VAL A 19 -5.05 -6.08 -4.16
CA VAL A 19 -4.03 -6.95 -3.55
C VAL A 19 -4.69 -7.81 -2.48
N PRO A 20 -4.49 -9.15 -2.49
CA PRO A 20 -4.98 -10.03 -1.43
C PRO A 20 -4.42 -9.64 -0.06
N GLN A 21 -5.31 -9.51 0.92
CA GLN A 21 -5.02 -9.18 2.30
C GLN A 21 -5.86 -10.08 3.22
N LEU A 22 -5.30 -10.45 4.37
CA LEU A 22 -6.04 -11.18 5.40
C LEU A 22 -6.65 -10.19 6.39
N PHE A 23 -7.97 -10.16 6.49
CA PHE A 23 -8.71 -9.40 7.49
C PHE A 23 -9.01 -10.28 8.69
N ILE A 24 -8.54 -9.84 9.87
CA ILE A 24 -8.77 -10.52 11.14
C ILE A 24 -9.89 -9.78 11.88
N ASP A 25 -11.02 -10.47 12.03
CA ASP A 25 -12.23 -9.96 12.66
C ASP A 25 -12.32 -10.52 14.08
N ILE A 26 -12.10 -9.67 15.08
CA ILE A 26 -12.04 -10.07 16.50
C ILE A 26 -13.43 -9.95 17.14
N ALA A 27 -13.97 -11.08 17.58
CA ALA A 27 -15.27 -11.18 18.25
C ALA A 27 -15.13 -10.75 19.72
N ARG A 28 -15.38 -9.46 20.00
CA ARG A 28 -15.17 -8.87 21.34
C ARG A 28 -16.03 -9.53 22.43
N ASP A 29 -17.24 -9.95 22.08
CA ASP A 29 -18.15 -10.73 22.91
C ASP A 29 -17.52 -12.09 23.32
N GLN A 30 -16.89 -12.79 22.38
CA GLN A 30 -16.21 -14.05 22.64
C GLN A 30 -14.96 -13.86 23.50
N VAL A 31 -14.19 -12.80 23.25
CA VAL A 31 -13.02 -12.43 24.07
C VAL A 31 -13.41 -12.24 25.53
N LEU A 32 -14.50 -11.50 25.79
CA LEU A 32 -15.02 -11.26 27.13
C LEU A 32 -15.56 -12.54 27.78
N THR A 33 -16.38 -13.31 27.06
CA THR A 33 -16.97 -14.55 27.55
C THR A 33 -15.91 -15.58 27.94
N LYS A 34 -14.79 -15.62 27.22
CA LYS A 34 -13.67 -16.55 27.47
C LYS A 34 -12.65 -16.04 28.47
N ASN A 35 -12.94 -14.90 29.11
CA ASN A 35 -12.07 -14.26 30.10
C ASN A 35 -10.65 -13.99 29.56
N VAL A 36 -10.57 -13.61 28.27
CA VAL A 36 -9.31 -13.29 27.58
C VAL A 36 -9.10 -11.78 27.62
N ALA A 37 -7.87 -11.35 27.90
CA ALA A 37 -7.51 -9.94 27.76
C ALA A 37 -7.38 -9.57 26.27
N MET A 38 -8.00 -8.48 25.83
CA MET A 38 -7.90 -8.02 24.44
C MET A 38 -6.45 -7.80 24.00
N SER A 39 -5.61 -7.28 24.90
CA SER A 39 -4.17 -7.12 24.65
C SER A 39 -3.46 -8.45 24.36
N ALA A 40 -3.90 -9.56 24.97
CA ALA A 40 -3.31 -10.87 24.71
C ALA A 40 -3.56 -11.34 23.28
N VAL A 41 -4.73 -11.02 22.71
CA VAL A 41 -5.06 -11.33 21.29
C VAL A 41 -4.12 -10.57 20.36
N PHE A 42 -3.99 -9.26 20.53
CA PHE A 42 -3.11 -8.44 19.70
C PHE A 42 -1.63 -8.82 19.86
N ASN A 43 -1.18 -9.11 21.08
CA ASN A 43 0.18 -9.55 21.34
C ASN A 43 0.46 -10.88 20.64
N ALA A 44 -0.45 -11.86 20.72
CA ALA A 44 -0.30 -13.12 20.02
C ALA A 44 -0.16 -12.91 18.51
N LEU A 45 -1.05 -12.13 17.90
CA LEU A 45 -0.96 -11.80 16.47
C LEU A 45 0.38 -11.13 16.11
N GLN A 46 0.87 -10.22 16.95
CA GLN A 46 2.17 -9.56 16.74
C GLN A 46 3.36 -10.53 16.89
N TYR A 47 3.36 -11.41 17.88
CA TYR A 47 4.45 -12.40 18.05
C TYR A 47 4.47 -13.44 16.94
N TYR A 48 3.29 -13.87 16.51
CA TYR A 48 3.16 -14.94 15.53
C TYR A 48 3.32 -14.47 14.09
N TYR A 49 2.73 -13.36 13.68
CA TYR A 49 2.80 -12.88 12.29
C TYR A 49 3.50 -11.54 12.13
N GLY A 50 3.64 -10.78 13.22
CA GLY A 50 4.52 -9.63 13.27
C GLY A 50 5.97 -10.01 13.56
N SER A 51 6.77 -8.98 13.78
CA SER A 51 8.10 -9.08 14.38
C SER A 51 8.10 -8.12 15.55
N VAL A 52 8.18 -8.66 16.77
CA VAL A 52 8.07 -7.85 17.98
C VAL A 52 9.47 -7.49 18.44
N TYR A 53 9.73 -6.19 18.55
CA TYR A 53 10.89 -5.69 19.25
C TYR A 53 10.77 -6.00 20.75
N VAL A 54 11.78 -6.66 21.31
CA VAL A 54 11.82 -7.01 22.73
C VAL A 54 12.71 -6.03 23.49
N ASN A 55 13.95 -5.91 23.06
CA ASN A 55 14.98 -5.06 23.67
C ASN A 55 16.19 -4.92 22.73
N ASP A 56 17.18 -4.17 23.19
CA ASP A 56 18.48 -4.03 22.55
C ASP A 56 19.56 -4.76 23.37
N PHE A 57 20.58 -5.28 22.69
CA PHE A 57 21.80 -5.76 23.35
C PHE A 57 23.05 -5.26 22.62
N THR A 58 24.12 -5.04 23.38
CA THR A 58 25.40 -4.58 22.83
C THR A 58 26.33 -5.76 22.60
N TYR A 59 26.83 -5.89 21.38
CA TYR A 59 27.85 -6.87 21.01
C TYR A 59 28.89 -6.21 20.11
N MET A 60 30.18 -6.42 20.39
CA MET A 60 31.28 -5.81 19.61
C MET A 60 31.14 -4.29 19.42
N ASN A 61 30.76 -3.58 20.48
CA ASN A 61 30.54 -2.13 20.47
C ASN A 61 29.47 -1.64 19.45
N ARG A 62 28.55 -2.53 19.06
CA ARG A 62 27.37 -2.21 18.25
C ARG A 62 26.12 -2.63 19.00
N VAL A 63 25.08 -1.81 18.89
CA VAL A 63 23.76 -2.09 19.46
C VAL A 63 22.94 -2.88 18.45
N PHE A 64 22.42 -4.03 18.87
CA PHE A 64 21.59 -4.91 18.05
C PHE A 64 20.19 -5.01 18.65
N GLN A 65 19.18 -4.93 17.78
CA GLN A 65 17.78 -5.14 18.16
C GLN A 65 17.47 -6.64 18.30
N VAL A 66 16.91 -7.03 19.44
CA VAL A 66 16.34 -8.36 19.65
C VAL A 66 14.89 -8.33 19.19
N LYS A 67 14.57 -9.19 18.22
CA LYS A 67 13.21 -9.35 17.71
C LYS A 67 12.73 -10.77 17.95
N ALA A 68 11.52 -10.90 18.51
CA ALA A 68 10.81 -12.16 18.64
C ALA A 68 9.85 -12.33 17.46
N GLN A 69 9.89 -13.50 16.82
CA GLN A 69 9.03 -13.84 15.69
C GLN A 69 8.86 -15.36 15.60
N ALA A 70 7.68 -15.82 15.18
CA ALA A 70 7.48 -17.24 14.90
C ALA A 70 8.29 -17.73 13.70
N ALA A 71 8.77 -18.98 13.78
CA ALA A 71 9.52 -19.62 12.71
C ALA A 71 8.69 -19.67 11.40
N PRO A 72 9.33 -19.59 10.21
CA PRO A 72 8.63 -19.47 8.92
C PRO A 72 7.52 -20.52 8.68
N LYS A 73 7.74 -21.76 9.11
CA LYS A 73 6.77 -22.88 8.96
C LYS A 73 5.41 -22.66 9.63
N TYR A 74 5.32 -21.73 10.57
CA TYR A 74 4.08 -21.38 11.29
C TYR A 74 3.40 -20.12 10.75
N ARG A 75 3.85 -19.62 9.59
CA ARG A 75 3.36 -18.37 8.98
C ARG A 75 3.03 -18.52 7.49
N VAL A 76 2.96 -19.74 6.99
CA VAL A 76 2.74 -20.01 5.55
C VAL A 76 1.26 -19.97 5.20
N ASP A 77 0.43 -20.49 6.10
CA ASP A 77 -1.00 -20.64 5.88
C ASP A 77 -1.79 -19.67 6.77
N ALA A 78 -2.82 -19.06 6.21
CA ALA A 78 -3.76 -18.20 6.91
C ALA A 78 -4.56 -18.99 7.96
N ASP A 79 -4.83 -20.28 7.72
CA ASP A 79 -5.58 -21.11 8.66
C ASP A 79 -4.77 -21.44 9.92
N GLN A 80 -3.43 -21.38 9.85
CA GLN A 80 -2.57 -21.57 11.04
C GLN A 80 -2.80 -20.50 12.10
N ILE A 81 -3.24 -19.28 11.73
CA ILE A 81 -3.58 -18.21 12.68
C ILE A 81 -4.67 -18.69 13.65
N ARG A 82 -5.61 -19.52 13.20
CA ARG A 82 -6.74 -20.00 14.01
C ARG A 82 -6.30 -21.00 15.08
N ASN A 83 -5.24 -21.77 14.81
CA ASN A 83 -4.74 -22.82 15.68
C ASN A 83 -3.75 -22.32 16.74
N MET A 84 -3.33 -21.07 16.67
CA MET A 84 -2.43 -20.47 17.63
C MET A 84 -3.11 -20.31 18.98
N GLU A 85 -2.37 -20.60 20.05
CA GLU A 85 -2.92 -20.58 21.40
C GLU A 85 -2.70 -19.23 22.08
N ILE A 86 -3.72 -18.80 22.81
CA ILE A 86 -3.66 -17.67 23.73
C ILE A 86 -4.06 -18.09 25.13
N ARG A 87 -3.43 -17.47 26.12
CA ARG A 87 -3.74 -17.71 27.52
C ARG A 87 -4.85 -16.78 27.98
N ASN A 88 -5.89 -17.36 28.61
CA ASN A 88 -6.92 -16.58 29.29
C ASN A 88 -6.49 -16.20 30.72
N ARG A 89 -7.28 -15.39 31.42
CA ARG A 89 -6.96 -14.95 32.80
C ARG A 89 -6.97 -16.09 33.83
N ASP A 90 -7.66 -17.18 33.53
CA ASP A 90 -7.68 -18.40 34.36
C ASP A 90 -6.48 -19.32 34.06
N GLY A 91 -5.54 -18.89 33.23
CA GLY A 91 -4.33 -19.61 32.87
C GLY A 91 -4.53 -20.70 31.81
N LYS A 92 -5.75 -20.90 31.30
CA LYS A 92 -6.08 -21.89 30.26
C LYS A 92 -5.65 -21.39 28.88
N MET A 93 -5.11 -22.31 28.07
CA MET A 93 -4.83 -22.03 26.66
C MET A 93 -6.08 -22.27 25.82
N LEU A 94 -6.35 -21.34 24.91
CA LEU A 94 -7.49 -21.37 23.99
C LEU A 94 -6.99 -21.03 22.58
N PRO A 95 -7.51 -21.69 21.54
CA PRO A 95 -7.15 -21.32 20.17
C PRO A 95 -7.69 -19.93 19.83
N LEU A 96 -6.91 -19.15 19.10
CA LEU A 96 -7.26 -17.81 18.64
C LEU A 96 -8.51 -17.82 17.75
N GLY A 97 -8.68 -18.85 16.92
CA GLY A 97 -9.89 -19.03 16.10
C GLY A 97 -11.18 -19.12 16.90
N SER A 98 -11.09 -19.29 18.23
CA SER A 98 -12.23 -19.30 19.12
C SER A 98 -12.72 -17.89 19.51
N VAL A 99 -11.91 -16.85 19.27
CA VAL A 99 -12.22 -15.44 19.57
C VAL A 99 -12.11 -14.51 18.36
N MET A 100 -11.73 -15.03 17.19
CA MET A 100 -11.60 -14.25 15.97
C MET A 100 -11.86 -15.11 14.72
N SER A 101 -12.20 -14.46 13.62
CA SER A 101 -12.28 -15.08 12.29
C SER A 101 -11.28 -14.43 11.33
N VAL A 102 -10.83 -15.19 10.33
CA VAL A 102 -9.91 -14.71 9.30
C VAL A 102 -10.63 -14.80 7.95
N LYS A 103 -10.66 -13.68 7.22
CA LYS A 103 -11.30 -13.54 5.91
C LYS A 103 -10.29 -12.99 4.92
N GLU A 104 -10.26 -13.52 3.70
CA GLU A 104 -9.47 -12.93 2.62
C GLU A 104 -10.26 -11.77 2.00
N ILE A 105 -9.63 -10.60 1.89
CA ILE A 105 -10.19 -9.41 1.29
C ILE A 105 -9.22 -8.85 0.25
N LEU A 106 -9.75 -8.08 -0.71
CA LEU A 106 -8.94 -7.34 -1.66
C LEU A 106 -8.84 -5.88 -1.20
N GLY A 107 -7.62 -5.36 -1.15
CA GLY A 107 -7.38 -3.98 -0.73
C GLY A 107 -6.17 -3.36 -1.44
N PRO A 108 -6.06 -2.02 -1.41
CA PRO A 108 -4.91 -1.34 -1.99
C PRO A 108 -3.66 -1.63 -1.18
N GLN A 109 -2.55 -1.93 -1.85
CA GLN A 109 -1.25 -2.14 -1.18
C GLN A 109 -0.70 -0.83 -0.57
N SER A 110 -0.91 0.28 -1.25
CA SER A 110 -0.51 1.60 -0.79
C SER A 110 -1.51 2.62 -1.31
N ILE A 111 -1.84 3.59 -0.46
CA ILE A 111 -2.68 4.74 -0.81
C ILE A 111 -1.76 5.95 -0.83
N VAL A 112 -1.47 6.43 -2.04
CA VAL A 112 -0.71 7.66 -2.23
C VAL A 112 -1.68 8.83 -2.20
N ARG A 113 -1.25 9.95 -1.61
CA ARG A 113 -2.00 11.21 -1.65
C ARG A 113 -1.19 12.29 -2.34
N TYR A 114 -1.85 13.07 -3.19
CA TYR A 114 -1.30 14.28 -3.79
C TYR A 114 -2.24 15.45 -3.49
N ASN A 115 -1.69 16.56 -2.99
CA ASN A 115 -2.45 17.73 -2.54
C ASN A 115 -3.62 17.37 -1.59
N MET A 116 -3.38 16.43 -0.67
CA MET A 116 -4.34 15.89 0.32
C MET A 116 -5.45 14.97 -0.25
N TYR A 117 -5.52 14.77 -1.57
CA TYR A 117 -6.47 13.85 -2.20
C TYR A 117 -5.85 12.47 -2.42
N PRO A 118 -6.60 11.37 -2.27
CA PRO A 118 -6.17 10.06 -2.75
C PRO A 118 -5.90 10.10 -4.25
N SER A 119 -4.73 9.60 -4.67
CA SER A 119 -4.29 9.74 -6.06
C SER A 119 -3.59 8.48 -6.54
N ALA A 120 -3.71 8.20 -7.84
CA ALA A 120 -2.94 7.19 -8.53
C ALA A 120 -1.86 7.87 -9.37
N LYS A 121 -0.59 7.54 -9.11
CA LYS A 121 0.52 8.02 -9.93
C LYS A 121 0.52 7.28 -11.27
N ILE A 122 0.49 8.03 -12.37
CA ILE A 122 0.68 7.51 -13.71
C ILE A 122 1.99 8.08 -14.24
N MET A 123 2.83 7.23 -14.81
CA MET A 123 4.09 7.60 -15.44
C MET A 123 4.10 7.09 -16.86
N GLY A 124 4.77 7.80 -17.74
CA GLY A 124 4.98 7.40 -19.13
C GLY A 124 5.73 8.50 -19.88
N GLN A 125 5.87 8.32 -21.18
CA GLN A 125 6.66 9.20 -22.06
C GLN A 125 5.88 9.51 -23.33
N PRO A 126 6.21 10.61 -24.03
CA PRO A 126 5.70 10.81 -25.39
C PRO A 126 6.12 9.64 -26.29
N GLY A 127 5.24 9.26 -27.20
CA GLY A 127 5.56 8.29 -28.25
C GLY A 127 6.50 8.88 -29.31
N GLU A 128 7.10 8.02 -30.12
CA GLU A 128 8.02 8.44 -31.18
C GLU A 128 7.37 9.47 -32.13
N GLY A 129 8.08 10.58 -32.38
CA GLY A 129 7.60 11.66 -33.24
C GLY A 129 6.66 12.67 -32.57
N PHE A 130 6.38 12.53 -31.26
CA PHE A 130 5.56 13.47 -30.49
C PHE A 130 6.39 14.27 -29.49
N SER A 131 6.02 15.52 -29.28
CA SER A 131 6.60 16.34 -28.20
C SER A 131 5.96 16.03 -26.84
N THR A 132 6.65 16.38 -25.76
CA THR A 132 6.14 16.29 -24.38
C THR A 132 4.84 17.09 -24.21
N GLY A 133 4.78 18.32 -24.75
CA GLY A 133 3.57 19.15 -24.72
C GLY A 133 2.39 18.54 -25.49
N GLN A 134 2.64 17.87 -26.62
CA GLN A 134 1.59 17.14 -27.35
C GLN A 134 1.09 15.93 -26.55
N ALA A 135 1.99 15.16 -25.94
CA ALA A 135 1.63 14.04 -25.08
C ALA A 135 0.80 14.50 -23.87
N MET A 136 1.18 15.61 -23.23
CA MET A 136 0.42 16.20 -22.12
C MET A 136 -0.98 16.63 -22.56
N ALA A 137 -1.12 17.29 -23.71
CA ALA A 137 -2.43 17.69 -24.24
C ALA A 137 -3.34 16.48 -24.52
N ILE A 138 -2.79 15.38 -25.03
CA ILE A 138 -3.52 14.14 -25.27
C ILE A 138 -3.99 13.52 -23.95
N VAL A 139 -3.13 13.48 -22.92
CA VAL A 139 -3.50 12.98 -21.60
C VAL A 139 -4.58 13.86 -20.94
N GLU A 140 -4.52 15.18 -21.11
CA GLU A 140 -5.56 16.12 -20.65
C GLU A 140 -6.90 15.91 -21.37
N ASP A 141 -6.90 15.57 -22.66
CA ASP A 141 -8.12 15.26 -23.41
C ASP A 141 -8.69 13.88 -23.01
N MET A 142 -7.82 12.88 -22.86
CA MET A 142 -8.20 11.56 -22.37
C MET A 142 -8.77 11.63 -20.95
N SER A 143 -8.24 12.47 -20.08
CA SER A 143 -8.73 12.59 -18.71
C SER A 143 -10.18 13.10 -18.67
N LYS A 144 -10.53 14.07 -19.52
CA LYS A 144 -11.90 14.60 -19.66
C LYS A 144 -12.90 13.55 -20.16
N THR A 145 -12.46 12.60 -20.96
CA THR A 145 -13.34 11.61 -21.61
C THR A 145 -13.39 10.27 -20.89
N LYS A 146 -12.32 9.89 -20.17
CA LYS A 146 -12.18 8.58 -19.54
C LYS A 146 -12.33 8.60 -18.02
N LEU A 147 -12.12 9.74 -17.37
CA LEU A 147 -12.27 9.83 -15.93
C LEU A 147 -13.69 10.24 -15.52
N PRO A 148 -14.21 9.69 -14.40
CA PRO A 148 -15.41 10.22 -13.77
C PRO A 148 -15.24 11.69 -13.37
N ALA A 149 -16.34 12.44 -13.31
CA ALA A 149 -16.33 13.86 -12.94
C ALA A 149 -15.75 14.15 -11.54
N SER A 150 -15.66 13.15 -10.67
CA SER A 150 -15.07 13.24 -9.35
C SER A 150 -13.53 13.11 -9.32
N MET A 151 -12.89 12.83 -10.46
CA MET A 151 -11.44 12.68 -10.56
C MET A 151 -10.84 13.86 -11.31
N GLY A 152 -9.83 14.48 -10.72
CA GLY A 152 -9.02 15.50 -11.36
C GLY A 152 -7.72 14.92 -11.94
N LEU A 153 -7.10 15.67 -12.85
CA LEU A 153 -5.75 15.42 -13.33
C LEU A 153 -4.87 16.60 -12.93
N GLU A 154 -3.69 16.30 -12.40
CA GLU A 154 -2.70 17.31 -12.03
C GLU A 154 -1.31 16.83 -12.45
N TRP A 155 -0.52 17.76 -13.00
CA TRP A 155 0.86 17.53 -13.40
C TRP A 155 1.80 17.81 -12.23
N THR A 156 2.88 17.04 -12.10
CA THR A 156 3.93 17.23 -11.08
C THR A 156 5.31 17.21 -11.72
N GLU A 157 6.33 17.59 -10.94
CA GLU A 157 7.75 17.54 -11.33
C GLU A 157 8.01 18.27 -12.67
N LEU A 158 8.67 17.60 -13.63
CA LEU A 158 9.04 18.19 -14.93
C LEU A 158 7.82 18.60 -15.75
N SER A 159 6.77 17.79 -15.75
CA SER A 159 5.53 18.12 -16.47
C SER A 159 4.83 19.33 -15.88
N TYR A 160 4.90 19.53 -14.56
CA TYR A 160 4.42 20.76 -13.93
C TYR A 160 5.22 21.98 -14.39
N GLN A 161 6.56 21.87 -14.41
CA GLN A 161 7.42 22.98 -14.88
C GLN A 161 7.16 23.30 -16.35
N GLU A 162 7.00 22.29 -17.20
CA GLU A 162 6.66 22.48 -18.62
C GLU A 162 5.30 23.17 -18.79
N LYS A 163 4.30 22.79 -17.99
CA LYS A 163 2.99 23.46 -17.99
C LYS A 163 3.07 24.90 -17.48
N ALA A 164 3.84 25.14 -16.41
CA ALA A 164 4.00 26.46 -15.83
C ALA A 164 4.81 27.40 -16.74
N ALA A 165 5.78 26.87 -17.47
CA ALA A 165 6.58 27.61 -18.44
C ALA A 165 5.86 27.80 -19.79
N GLN A 166 4.65 27.24 -19.97
CA GLN A 166 3.84 27.36 -21.17
C GLN A 166 3.41 28.84 -21.35
N GLY A 167 4.25 29.64 -22.00
CA GLY A 167 4.09 31.09 -22.17
C GLY A 167 5.32 31.94 -21.85
N GLY A 168 6.42 31.34 -21.38
CA GLY A 168 7.70 32.03 -21.18
C GLY A 168 8.42 32.34 -22.50
N THR A 169 9.17 33.44 -22.54
CA THR A 169 10.01 33.79 -23.69
C THR A 169 11.17 32.81 -23.82
N ASN A 170 11.21 32.04 -24.91
CA ASN A 170 12.33 31.15 -25.20
C ASN A 170 13.50 31.99 -25.74
N ILE A 171 14.57 32.12 -24.95
CA ILE A 171 15.82 32.74 -25.39
C ILE A 171 16.68 31.65 -26.04
N ILE A 172 16.95 31.80 -27.33
CA ILE A 172 17.79 30.87 -28.11
C ILE A 172 19.14 31.54 -28.33
N TYR A 173 20.21 30.91 -27.88
CA TYR A 173 21.57 31.27 -28.29
C TYR A 173 21.97 30.40 -29.47
N VAL A 174 22.41 31.03 -30.56
CA VAL A 174 23.10 30.35 -31.65
C VAL A 174 24.58 30.61 -31.45
N LEU A 175 25.39 29.55 -31.43
CA LEU A 175 26.85 29.61 -31.45
C LEU A 175 27.34 29.26 -32.86
#